data_AF-A0A7W1SX87-F1
#
_entry.id   AF-A0A7W1SX87-F1
#
_cell.length_a   1.000
_cell.length_b   1.000
_cell.length_c   1.000
_cell.angle_alpha   90.00
_cell.angle_beta   90.00
_cell.angle_gamma   90.00
#
_symmetry.space_group_name_H-M   'P 1'
#
loop_
_entity.id
_entity.type
_entity.pdbx_description
1 polymer ?
#
loop_
_entity_poly.entity_id
_entity_poly.type
_entity_poly.pdbx_seq_one_letter_code
_entity_poly.pdbx_strand_id
1 'polypeptide(L)'
;MKKVLLSALLVFSTLIATQGGAYTTPDAAKKQDMLAKLEKISADLQLTPEQKKQMLPILKDEAPKLKAVKADTSLGPLQKVMKLRQIGSDTDAKVKPVLTPAQWDKWEAMRAQERQQMIEKMKSQKK
;
A
#
# COMPACT_ATOMS: atom_id res chain seq x y z
N MET A 1 30.94 24.31 42.47
CA MET A 1 31.55 23.18 43.21
C MET A 1 30.47 22.47 44.02
N LYS A 2 30.12 21.23 43.65
CA LYS A 2 29.96 20.05 44.53
C LYS A 2 29.38 18.91 43.67
N LYS A 3 29.94 17.74 43.90
CA LYS A 3 30.02 16.59 43.01
C LYS A 3 28.88 15.60 43.30
N VAL A 4 28.38 14.98 42.22
CA VAL A 4 28.15 13.53 42.01
C VAL A 4 27.20 12.79 42.95
N LEU A 5 26.24 12.06 42.36
CA LEU A 5 26.01 10.66 42.72
C LEU A 5 25.49 9.83 41.52
N LEU A 6 26.32 8.85 41.15
CA LEU A 6 26.00 7.68 40.32
C LEU A 6 24.88 6.86 40.97
N SER A 7 24.05 6.20 40.15
CA SER A 7 23.61 4.77 40.25
C SER A 7 22.41 4.57 39.32
N ALA A 8 22.64 4.01 38.13
CA ALA A 8 22.44 2.59 37.83
C ALA A 8 20.97 2.23 37.58
N LEU A 9 20.57 2.13 36.30
CA LEU A 9 19.50 1.22 35.90
C LEU A 9 19.71 0.74 34.44
N LEU A 10 20.20 -0.50 34.37
CA LEU A 10 20.00 -1.51 33.32
C LEU A 10 20.07 -1.06 31.85
N VAL A 11 21.28 -1.18 31.30
CA VAL A 11 21.47 -1.53 29.89
C VAL A 11 20.94 -2.95 29.70
N PHE A 12 19.71 -3.09 29.22
CA PHE A 12 19.22 -4.38 28.70
C PHE A 12 19.79 -4.57 27.30
N SER A 13 21.07 -4.96 27.23
CA SER A 13 21.65 -5.60 26.06
C SER A 13 21.02 -6.98 25.94
N THR A 14 19.89 -7.10 25.24
CA THR A 14 19.46 -8.40 24.72
C THR A 14 20.37 -8.79 23.57
N LEU A 15 21.36 -9.59 23.91
CA LEU A 15 22.12 -10.43 23.00
C LEU A 15 21.14 -11.46 22.40
N ILE A 16 20.62 -11.20 21.20
CA ILE A 16 19.93 -12.24 20.44
C ILE A 16 21.00 -13.01 19.68
N ALA A 17 21.28 -14.22 20.19
CA ALA A 17 22.03 -15.23 19.50
C ALA A 17 21.45 -15.47 18.10
N THR A 18 22.35 -15.42 17.12
CA THR A 18 22.12 -15.59 15.69
C THR A 18 21.51 -16.96 15.40
N GLN A 19 20.23 -16.97 15.03
CA GLN A 19 19.62 -18.04 14.24
C GLN A 19 19.20 -17.42 12.90
N GLY A 20 19.60 -18.05 11.80
CA GLY A 20 19.52 -17.55 10.42
C GLY A 20 18.11 -17.38 9.87
N GLY A 21 17.31 -16.50 10.46
CA GLY A 21 16.15 -15.90 9.81
C GLY A 21 16.60 -14.67 9.05
N ALA A 22 16.37 -14.63 7.74
CA ALA A 22 16.52 -13.40 6.99
C ALA A 22 15.62 -12.32 7.61
N TYR A 23 16.22 -11.38 8.35
CA TYR A 23 15.55 -10.16 8.80
C TYR A 23 15.22 -9.34 7.57
N THR A 24 14.10 -9.65 6.91
CA THR A 24 13.53 -8.76 5.91
C THR A 24 13.16 -7.49 6.65
N THR A 25 13.92 -6.42 6.41
CA THR A 25 13.57 -5.11 6.94
C THR A 25 12.16 -4.76 6.44
N PRO A 26 11.31 -4.11 7.26
CA PRO A 26 9.95 -3.75 6.86
C PRO A 26 9.89 -2.95 5.55
N ASP A 27 10.98 -2.27 5.19
CA ASP A 27 11.13 -1.54 3.93
C ASP A 27 11.30 -2.46 2.72
N ALA A 28 12.11 -3.52 2.83
CA ALA A 28 12.31 -4.50 1.77
C ALA A 28 11.02 -5.25 1.43
N ALA A 29 10.25 -5.66 2.44
CA ALA A 29 8.96 -6.32 2.24
C ALA A 29 7.92 -5.41 1.56
N LYS A 30 7.88 -4.11 1.94
CA LYS A 30 7.00 -3.12 1.28
C LYS A 30 7.39 -2.90 -0.18
N LYS A 31 8.68 -2.87 -0.48
CA LYS A 31 9.18 -2.75 -1.85
C LYS A 31 8.78 -3.96 -2.69
N GLN A 32 8.87 -5.16 -2.15
CA GLN A 32 8.49 -6.38 -2.85
C GLN A 32 6.99 -6.46 -3.14
N ASP A 33 6.12 -6.09 -2.18
CA ASP A 33 4.67 -6.01 -2.38
C ASP A 33 4.28 -5.02 -3.49
N MET A 34 4.93 -3.86 -3.51
CA MET A 34 4.71 -2.84 -4.53
C MET A 34 5.18 -3.31 -5.93
N LEU A 35 6.33 -3.99 -6.01
CA LEU A 35 6.80 -4.58 -7.26
C LEU A 35 5.87 -5.68 -7.76
N ALA A 36 5.38 -6.54 -6.86
CA ALA A 36 4.40 -7.58 -7.22
C ALA A 36 3.09 -6.97 -7.74
N LYS A 37 2.61 -5.89 -7.12
CA LYS A 37 1.43 -5.14 -7.61
C LYS A 37 1.69 -4.56 -9.00
N LEU A 38 2.84 -3.93 -9.22
CA LEU A 38 3.22 -3.37 -10.52
C LEU A 38 3.30 -4.47 -11.59
N GLU A 39 3.90 -5.61 -11.28
CA GLU A 39 4.01 -6.73 -12.23
C GLU A 39 2.64 -7.33 -12.57
N LYS A 40 1.72 -7.43 -11.59
CA LYS A 40 0.35 -7.85 -11.88
C LYS A 40 -0.36 -6.87 -12.81
N ILE A 41 -0.36 -5.58 -12.49
CA ILE A 41 -0.96 -4.53 -13.36
C ILE A 41 -0.32 -4.55 -14.74
N SER A 42 1.00 -4.75 -14.79
CA SER A 42 1.75 -4.85 -16.03
C SER A 42 1.32 -6.00 -16.90
N ALA A 43 1.12 -7.19 -16.31
CA ALA A 43 0.65 -8.36 -17.03
C ALA A 43 -0.80 -8.17 -17.50
N ASP A 44 -1.67 -7.66 -16.63
CA ASP A 44 -3.08 -7.43 -16.94
C ASP A 44 -3.22 -6.39 -18.08
N LEU A 45 -2.49 -5.28 -18.02
CA LEU A 45 -2.61 -4.21 -19.02
C LEU A 45 -1.60 -4.32 -20.18
N GLN A 46 -0.73 -5.33 -20.18
CA GLN A 46 0.37 -5.47 -21.14
C GLN A 46 1.19 -4.17 -21.23
N LEU A 47 1.61 -3.63 -20.09
CA LEU A 47 2.32 -2.34 -20.03
C LEU A 47 3.70 -2.42 -20.70
N THR A 48 4.03 -1.41 -21.50
CA THR A 48 5.38 -1.24 -22.04
C THR A 48 6.39 -0.89 -20.94
N PRO A 49 7.70 -1.11 -21.15
CA PRO A 49 8.72 -0.73 -20.17
C PRO A 49 8.64 0.76 -19.76
N GLU A 50 8.29 1.65 -20.68
CA GLU A 50 8.11 3.07 -20.42
C GLU A 50 6.87 3.35 -19.57
N GLN A 51 5.75 2.69 -19.86
CA GLN A 51 4.54 2.79 -19.05
C GLN A 51 4.77 2.26 -17.62
N LYS A 52 5.51 1.15 -17.47
CA LYS A 52 5.89 0.63 -16.14
C LYS A 52 6.67 1.66 -15.33
N LYS A 53 7.65 2.33 -15.95
CA LYS A 53 8.46 3.38 -15.31
C LYS A 53 7.59 4.56 -14.84
N GLN A 54 6.60 4.95 -15.62
CA GLN A 54 5.65 6.02 -15.26
C GLN A 54 4.62 5.58 -14.21
N MET A 55 4.22 4.31 -14.21
CA MET A 55 3.27 3.74 -13.26
C MET A 55 3.87 3.60 -11.84
N LEU A 56 5.15 3.24 -11.75
CA LEU A 56 5.85 3.02 -10.48
C LEU A 56 5.70 4.18 -9.47
N PRO A 57 6.00 5.45 -9.79
CA PRO A 57 5.85 6.55 -8.84
C PRO A 57 4.38 6.80 -8.44
N ILE A 58 3.41 6.54 -9.34
CA ILE A 58 1.98 6.67 -9.03
C ILE A 58 1.58 5.64 -7.96
N LEU A 59 1.97 4.38 -8.13
CA LEU A 59 1.70 3.32 -7.15
C LEU A 59 2.42 3.56 -5.82
N LYS A 60 3.63 4.13 -5.86
CA LYS A 60 4.40 4.50 -4.66
C LYS A 60 3.70 5.59 -3.85
N ASP A 61 3.05 6.56 -4.50
CA ASP A 61 2.25 7.61 -3.86
C ASP A 61 0.90 7.09 -3.34
N GLU A 62 0.27 6.16 -4.05
CA GLU A 62 -1.03 5.58 -3.68
C GLU A 62 -0.93 4.65 -2.45
N ALA A 63 0.08 3.77 -2.42
CA ALA A 63 0.22 2.73 -1.40
C ALA A 63 0.12 3.21 0.06
N PRO A 64 0.82 4.26 0.51
CA PRO A 64 0.69 4.74 1.89
C PRO A 64 -0.71 5.28 2.20
N LYS A 65 -1.40 5.92 1.24
CA LYS A 65 -2.75 6.45 1.44
C LYS A 65 -3.76 5.33 1.67
N LEU A 66 -3.67 4.27 0.87
CA LEU A 66 -4.51 3.07 1.06
C LEU A 66 -4.25 2.40 2.40
N LYS A 67 -2.97 2.28 2.81
CA LYS A 67 -2.60 1.71 4.11
C LYS A 67 -3.15 2.54 5.27
N ALA A 68 -3.05 3.87 5.19
CA ALA A 68 -3.57 4.77 6.21
C ALA A 68 -5.09 4.57 6.39
N VAL A 69 -5.88 4.55 5.32
CA VAL A 69 -7.34 4.34 5.42
C VAL A 69 -7.69 2.97 6.00
N LYS A 70 -6.94 1.92 5.65
CA LYS A 70 -7.16 0.57 6.18
C LYS A 70 -6.86 0.51 7.68
N ALA A 71 -5.73 1.09 8.10
CA ALA A 71 -5.25 1.08 9.47
C ALA A 71 -6.00 2.05 10.40
N ASP A 72 -6.68 3.05 9.86
CA ASP A 72 -7.43 4.03 10.64
C ASP A 72 -8.65 3.37 11.33
N THR A 73 -8.55 3.15 12.64
CA THR A 73 -9.62 2.53 13.46
C THR A 73 -10.71 3.51 13.86
N SER A 74 -10.49 4.81 13.65
CA SER A 74 -11.50 5.84 13.94
C SER A 74 -12.60 5.91 12.87
N LEU A 75 -12.32 5.38 11.67
CA LEU A 75 -13.25 5.42 10.55
C LEU A 75 -14.22 4.25 10.55
N GLY A 76 -15.51 4.57 10.41
CA GLY A 76 -16.53 3.57 10.11
C GLY A 76 -16.35 2.95 8.71
N PRO A 77 -16.93 1.76 8.45
CA PRO A 77 -16.79 1.05 7.17
C PRO A 77 -17.15 1.90 5.94
N LEU A 78 -18.23 2.68 6.02
CA LEU A 78 -18.68 3.54 4.92
C LEU A 78 -17.68 4.68 4.64
N GLN A 79 -17.15 5.31 5.68
CA GLN A 79 -16.14 6.35 5.56
C GLN A 79 -14.85 5.81 4.94
N LYS A 80 -14.43 4.58 5.31
CA LYS A 80 -13.29 3.91 4.68
C LYS A 80 -13.52 3.73 3.19
N VAL A 81 -14.69 3.24 2.75
CA VAL A 81 -14.97 3.08 1.33
C VAL A 81 -15.00 4.40 0.57
N MET A 82 -15.58 5.47 1.16
CA MET A 82 -15.54 6.79 0.53
C MET A 82 -14.10 7.30 0.36
N LYS A 83 -13.25 7.19 1.38
CA LYS A 83 -11.83 7.58 1.27
C LYS A 83 -11.07 6.73 0.26
N LEU A 84 -11.30 5.41 0.23
CA LEU A 84 -10.68 4.51 -0.76
C LEU A 84 -11.11 4.86 -2.19
N ARG A 85 -12.39 5.22 -2.40
CA ARG A 85 -12.89 5.69 -3.70
C ARG A 85 -12.21 6.99 -4.12
N GLN A 86 -12.05 7.93 -3.20
CA GLN A 86 -11.36 9.20 -3.49
C GLN A 86 -9.90 8.95 -3.90
N ILE A 87 -9.16 8.17 -3.11
CA ILE A 87 -7.77 7.79 -3.45
C ILE A 87 -7.73 7.12 -4.82
N GLY A 88 -8.71 6.26 -5.12
CA GLY A 88 -8.81 5.62 -6.42
C GLY A 88 -9.01 6.60 -7.56
N SER A 89 -9.94 7.54 -7.42
CA SER A 89 -10.17 8.60 -8.42
C SER A 89 -8.93 9.47 -8.65
N ASP A 90 -8.19 9.80 -7.59
CA ASP A 90 -6.98 10.59 -7.68
C ASP A 90 -5.85 9.82 -8.40
N THR A 91 -5.74 8.51 -8.14
CA THR A 91 -4.82 7.62 -8.86
C THR A 91 -5.22 7.50 -10.33
N ASP A 92 -6.51 7.29 -10.60
CA ASP A 92 -7.09 7.13 -11.94
C ASP A 92 -6.75 8.36 -12.82
N ALA A 93 -6.83 9.57 -12.27
CA ALA A 93 -6.45 10.80 -12.97
C ALA A 93 -4.96 10.84 -13.38
N LYS A 94 -4.07 10.25 -12.57
CA LYS A 94 -2.63 10.16 -12.87
C LYS A 94 -2.30 9.02 -13.84
N VAL A 95 -3.07 7.93 -13.79
CA VAL A 95 -2.87 6.74 -14.62
C VAL A 95 -3.37 6.95 -16.05
N LYS A 96 -4.51 7.65 -16.22
CA LYS A 96 -5.14 7.87 -17.53
C LYS A 96 -4.18 8.33 -18.64
N PRO A 97 -3.31 9.34 -18.44
CA PRO A 97 -2.40 9.79 -19.50
C PRO A 97 -1.25 8.80 -19.80
N VAL A 98 -1.00 7.82 -18.94
CA VAL A 98 0.06 6.81 -19.11
C VAL A 98 -0.41 5.64 -19.99
N LEU A 99 -1.71 5.38 -20.01
CA LEU A 99 -2.31 4.23 -20.67
C LEU A 99 -2.84 4.58 -22.07
N THR A 100 -2.86 3.59 -22.95
CA THR A 100 -3.64 3.68 -24.18
C THR A 100 -5.14 3.58 -23.86
N PRO A 101 -6.05 4.01 -24.78
CA PRO A 101 -7.49 3.90 -24.53
C PRO A 101 -7.94 2.47 -24.18
N ALA A 102 -7.45 1.46 -24.90
CA ALA A 102 -7.80 0.06 -24.62
C ALA A 102 -7.27 -0.43 -23.25
N GLN A 103 -6.08 0.02 -22.83
CA GLN A 103 -5.55 -0.29 -21.50
C GLN A 103 -6.34 0.43 -20.41
N TRP A 104 -6.78 1.66 -20.68
CA TRP A 104 -7.61 2.44 -19.77
C TRP A 104 -8.96 1.78 -19.52
N ASP A 105 -9.64 1.28 -20.56
CA ASP A 105 -10.90 0.54 -20.41
C ASP A 105 -10.72 -0.70 -19.51
N LYS A 106 -9.63 -1.45 -19.70
CA LYS A 106 -9.32 -2.61 -18.85
C LYS A 106 -9.01 -2.19 -17.41
N TRP A 107 -8.28 -1.10 -17.22
CA TRP A 107 -8.02 -0.53 -15.89
C TRP A 107 -9.32 -0.17 -15.18
N GLU A 108 -10.22 0.57 -15.83
CA GLU A 108 -11.52 0.95 -15.26
C GLU A 108 -12.36 -0.28 -14.87
N ALA A 109 -12.37 -1.31 -15.72
CA ALA A 109 -13.07 -2.56 -15.44
C ALA A 109 -12.51 -3.28 -14.19
N MET A 110 -11.18 -3.38 -14.07
CA MET A 110 -10.54 -3.95 -12.89
C MET A 110 -10.91 -3.17 -11.62
N ARG A 111 -10.88 -1.83 -11.69
CA ARG A 111 -11.24 -0.95 -10.55
C ARG A 111 -12.71 -1.05 -10.19
N ALA A 112 -13.60 -1.17 -11.18
CA ALA A 112 -15.02 -1.38 -10.95
C ALA A 112 -15.27 -2.72 -10.22
N GLN A 113 -14.59 -3.79 -10.62
CA GLN A 113 -14.67 -5.07 -9.96
C GLN A 113 -14.18 -5.00 -8.50
N GLU A 114 -13.05 -4.34 -8.25
CA GLU A 114 -12.55 -4.14 -6.87
C GLU A 114 -13.55 -3.37 -6.00
N ARG A 115 -14.17 -2.30 -6.53
CA ARG A 115 -15.22 -1.55 -5.83
C ARG A 115 -16.41 -2.43 -5.51
N GLN A 116 -16.86 -3.25 -6.46
CA GLN A 116 -17.98 -4.17 -6.24
C GLN A 116 -17.66 -5.18 -5.13
N GLN A 117 -16.46 -5.78 -5.16
CA GLN A 117 -16.02 -6.70 -4.12
C GLN A 117 -15.97 -6.05 -2.73
N MET A 118 -15.54 -4.79 -2.65
CA MET A 118 -15.56 -4.04 -1.38
C MET A 118 -16.99 -3.83 -0.87
N ILE A 119 -17.92 -3.44 -1.75
CA ILE A 119 -19.33 -3.24 -1.39
C ILE A 119 -19.96 -4.55 -0.92
N GLU A 120 -19.71 -5.66 -1.61
CA GLU A 120 -20.25 -6.97 -1.22
C GLU A 120 -19.69 -7.43 0.14
N LYS A 121 -18.39 -7.24 0.39
CA LYS A 121 -17.81 -7.50 1.72
C LYS A 121 -18.43 -6.64 2.81
N MET A 122 -18.78 -5.39 2.54
CA MET A 122 -19.46 -4.55 3.51
C MET A 122 -20.88 -5.03 3.79
N LYS A 123 -21.61 -5.48 2.77
CA LYS A 123 -22.97 -6.00 2.92
C LYS A 123 -22.97 -7.29 3.76
N SER A 124 -22.03 -8.20 3.50
CA SER A 124 -21.94 -9.46 4.24
C SER A 124 -21.57 -9.29 5.72
N GLN A 125 -20.82 -8.24 6.07
CA GLN A 125 -20.49 -7.92 7.47
C GLN A 125 -21.65 -7.27 8.25
N LYS A 126 -22.72 -6.83 7.58
CA LYS A 126 -23.92 -6.28 8.22
C LYS A 126 -25.02 -7.33 8.47
N LYS A 127 -24.86 -8.55 7.95
CA LYS A 127 -25.74 -9.69 8.19
C LYS A 127 -25.23 -10.50 9.38
#